data_AF-A0AAW0SFM1-F1
#
_entry.id   AF-A0AAW0SFM1-F1
#
_cell.length_a   1.000
_cell.length_b   1.000
_cell.length_c   1.000
_cell.angle_alpha   90.00
_cell.angle_beta   90.00
_cell.angle_gamma   90.00
#
_symmetry.space_group_name_H-M   'P 1'
#
loop_
_entity.id
_entity.type
_entity.pdbx_description
1 polymer ?
#
loop_
_entity_poly.entity_id
_entity_poly.type
_entity_poly.pdbx_seq_one_letter_code
_entity_poly.pdbx_strand_id
1 'polypeptide(L)' 'MFPAAPCHPRPQPRTPLVGMVVGVVVVMVVVPLLPPTAALWLGGCDGALGMESGGIPDTAITASSSHDHIVGPHNAR' A
#
# COMPACT_ATOMS: atom_id res chain seq x y z
N MET A 1 -3.36 3.91 54.02
CA MET A 1 -4.53 3.06 53.69
C MET A 1 -5.29 3.72 52.53
N PHE A 2 -5.24 3.16 51.33
CA PHE A 2 -6.09 3.58 50.20
C PHE A 2 -7.19 2.51 50.02
N PRO A 3 -8.48 2.86 49.98
CA PRO A 3 -9.54 1.87 49.80
C PRO A 3 -9.59 1.39 48.34
N ALA A 4 -9.74 0.07 48.15
CA ALA A 4 -10.00 -0.54 46.86
C ALA A 4 -11.43 -0.20 46.40
N ALA A 5 -11.58 0.31 45.19
CA ALA A 5 -12.88 0.59 44.59
C ALA A 5 -13.62 -0.71 44.20
N PRO A 6 -14.97 -0.72 44.18
CA PRO A 6 -15.75 -1.89 43.81
C PRO A 6 -15.63 -2.23 42.32
N CYS A 7 -15.47 -3.52 41.99
CA CYS A 7 -15.53 -4.01 40.62
C CYS A 7 -16.95 -3.86 40.05
N HIS A 8 -17.12 -2.99 39.06
CA HIS A 8 -18.35 -2.89 38.28
C HIS A 8 -18.41 -4.07 37.29
N PRO A 9 -19.51 -4.84 37.20
CA PRO A 9 -19.66 -5.85 36.17
C PRO A 9 -19.59 -5.20 34.78
N ARG A 10 -18.68 -5.69 33.91
CA ARG A 10 -18.63 -5.27 32.51
C ARG A 10 -19.95 -5.67 31.84
N PRO A 11 -20.67 -4.75 31.18
CA PRO A 11 -21.83 -5.13 30.40
C PRO A 11 -21.38 -6.06 29.27
N GLN A 12 -21.89 -7.30 29.27
CA GLN A 12 -21.72 -8.19 28.14
C GLN A 12 -22.54 -7.64 26.96
N PRO A 13 -21.91 -7.37 25.80
CA PRO A 13 -22.65 -6.96 24.62
C PRO A 13 -23.52 -8.12 24.15
N ARG A 14 -24.83 -7.98 24.32
CA ARG A 14 -25.82 -8.91 23.81
C ARG A 14 -25.77 -8.85 22.28
N THR A 15 -25.60 -10.04 21.66
CA THR A 15 -25.70 -10.38 20.22
C THR A 15 -24.42 -10.28 19.36
N PRO A 16 -23.44 -11.20 19.53
CA PRO A 16 -22.28 -11.30 18.62
C PRO A 16 -22.69 -11.61 17.17
N LEU A 17 -23.82 -12.29 16.98
CA LEU A 17 -24.33 -12.69 15.67
C LEU A 17 -24.82 -11.50 14.83
N VAL A 18 -25.55 -10.56 15.44
CA VAL A 18 -26.08 -9.39 14.73
C VAL A 18 -24.94 -8.48 14.28
N GLY A 19 -23.96 -8.25 15.16
CA GLY A 19 -22.75 -7.50 14.80
C GLY A 19 -21.95 -8.16 13.68
N MET A 20 -21.86 -9.50 13.68
CA MET A 20 -21.16 -10.25 12.62
C MET A 20 -21.90 -10.14 11.28
N VAL A 21 -23.23 -10.28 11.27
CA VAL A 21 -24.04 -10.16 10.05
C VAL A 21 -23.97 -8.74 9.49
N VAL A 22 -24.11 -7.71 10.32
CA VAL A 22 -23.96 -6.31 9.89
C VAL A 22 -22.56 -6.06 9.36
N GLY A 23 -21.51 -6.59 10.02
CA GLY A 23 -20.13 -6.49 9.56
C GLY A 23 -19.90 -7.14 8.20
N VAL A 24 -20.42 -8.35 7.98
CA VAL A 24 -20.31 -9.06 6.69
C VAL A 24 -21.06 -8.32 5.58
N VAL A 25 -22.26 -7.81 5.86
CA VAL A 25 -23.03 -7.02 4.88
C VAL A 25 -22.33 -5.71 4.54
N VAL A 26 -21.74 -5.01 5.52
CA VAL A 26 -20.97 -3.80 5.27
C VAL A 26 -19.74 -4.10 4.40
N VAL A 27 -18.98 -5.15 4.71
CA VAL A 27 -17.75 -5.50 3.97
C VAL A 27 -18.04 -6.03 2.56
N MET A 28 -19.04 -6.89 2.39
CA MET A 28 -19.29 -7.55 1.11
C MET A 28 -20.23 -6.77 0.18
N VAL A 29 -21.07 -5.91 0.73
CA VAL A 29 -22.05 -5.14 -0.05
C VAL A 29 -21.68 -3.67 -0.07
N VAL A 30 -21.46 -3.04 1.09
CA VAL A 30 -21.26 -1.59 1.14
C VAL A 30 -19.87 -1.19 0.63
N VAL A 31 -18.79 -1.87 1.03
CA VAL A 31 -17.42 -1.54 0.59
C VAL A 31 -17.21 -1.57 -0.93
N PRO A 32 -17.69 -2.57 -1.70
CA PRO A 32 -17.55 -2.54 -3.17
C PRO A 32 -18.51 -1.56 -3.87
N LEU A 33 -19.55 -1.10 -3.18
CA LEU A 33 -20.46 -0.04 -3.63
C LEU A 33 -19.88 1.36 -3.38
N LEU A 34 -18.84 1.50 -2.55
CA LEU A 34 -18.07 2.74 -2.51
C LEU A 34 -17.26 2.84 -3.81
N PRO A 35 -17.29 4.00 -4.51
CA PRO A 35 -16.44 4.20 -5.67
C PRO A 35 -15.00 3.95 -5.23
N PRO A 36 -14.22 3.13 -5.96
CA PRO A 36 -12.81 2.96 -5.66
C PRO A 36 -12.23 4.36 -5.67
N THR A 37 -11.82 4.83 -4.50
CA THR A 37 -11.31 6.19 -4.36
C THR A 37 -10.21 6.33 -5.39
N ALA A 38 -10.37 7.30 -6.29
CA ALA A 38 -9.46 7.58 -7.40
C ALA A 38 -8.02 7.92 -6.94
N ALA A 39 -7.71 7.75 -5.66
CA ALA A 39 -6.40 7.92 -5.04
C ALA A 39 -5.49 6.69 -5.16
N LEU A 40 -5.97 5.52 -5.60
CA LEU A 40 -5.12 4.36 -5.93
C LEU A 40 -4.85 4.19 -7.43
N TRP A 41 -5.33 5.13 -8.27
CA TRP A 41 -5.00 5.12 -9.70
C TRP A 41 -3.57 5.62 -9.91
N LEU A 42 -2.60 4.75 -9.63
CA LEU A 42 -1.19 4.92 -9.99
C LEU A 42 -0.97 4.85 -11.52
N GLY A 43 -2.02 4.71 -12.33
CA GLY A 43 -1.92 4.50 -13.79
C GLY A 43 -1.28 5.64 -14.60
N GLY A 44 -0.87 6.73 -13.96
CA GLY A 44 -0.09 7.81 -14.58
C GLY A 44 1.40 7.82 -14.22
N CYS A 45 1.84 6.99 -13.28
CA CYS A 45 3.22 7.01 -12.75
C CYS A 45 4.06 5.78 -13.17
N ASP A 46 3.56 4.96 -14.08
CA ASP A 46 4.25 3.74 -14.58
C ASP A 46 4.83 3.92 -15.99
N GLY A 47 4.86 5.16 -16.51
CA GLY A 47 5.41 5.45 -17.83
C GLY A 47 6.93 5.30 -17.90
N ALA A 48 7.46 4.83 -19.03
CA ALA A 48 8.90 4.76 -19.26
C ALA A 48 9.52 6.16 -19.25
N LEU A 49 10.51 6.38 -18.38
CA LEU A 49 11.17 7.67 -18.19
C LEU A 49 12.32 7.94 -19.18
N GLY A 50 12.73 6.93 -19.96
CA GLY A 50 13.71 7.10 -21.03
C GLY A 50 15.00 6.27 -20.95
N MET A 51 15.04 5.22 -20.12
CA MET A 51 16.14 4.24 -20.14
C MET A 51 16.23 3.51 -21.50
N GLU A 52 15.11 3.02 -22.02
CA GLU A 52 15.07 2.36 -23.34
C GLU A 52 15.11 3.38 -24.48
N SER A 53 14.29 4.43 -24.41
CA SER A 53 14.10 5.38 -25.53
C SER A 53 15.25 6.37 -25.73
N GLY A 54 16.25 6.39 -24.86
CA GLY A 54 17.34 7.37 -24.92
C GLY A 54 17.04 8.72 -24.24
N GLY A 55 15.85 8.90 -23.67
CA GLY A 55 15.49 10.12 -22.95
C GLY A 55 16.39 10.41 -21.73
N ILE A 56 16.89 9.36 -21.08
CA ILE A 56 17.97 9.45 -20.09
C ILE A 56 19.30 9.27 -20.84
N PRO A 57 20.20 10.26 -20.85
CA PRO A 57 21.48 10.17 -21.56
C PRO A 57 22.48 9.28 -20.81
N ASP A 58 23.46 8.70 -21.51
CA ASP A 58 24.48 7.82 -20.91
C ASP A 58 25.29 8.51 -19.80
N THR A 59 25.47 9.83 -19.90
CA THR A 59 26.14 10.64 -18.88
C THR A 59 25.39 10.68 -17.54
N ALA A 60 24.08 10.37 -17.55
CA ALA A 60 23.26 10.27 -16.35
C ALA A 60 23.19 8.83 -15.79
N ILE A 61 23.72 7.83 -16.50
CA ILE A 61 23.75 6.44 -16.04
C ILE A 61 25.12 6.14 -15.42
N THR A 62 25.15 6.04 -14.09
CA THR A 62 26.37 5.81 -13.30
C THR A 62 26.25 4.55 -12.45
N ALA A 63 27.36 3.90 -12.16
CA ALA A 63 27.45 2.77 -11.23
C ALA A 63 28.65 2.93 -10.30
N SER A 64 28.61 2.30 -9.12
CA SER A 64 29.73 2.30 -8.18
C SER A 64 30.97 1.59 -8.73
N SER A 65 30.78 0.63 -9.64
CA SER A 65 31.83 -0.12 -10.34
C SER A 65 31.29 -0.77 -11.61
N SER A 66 32.19 -1.25 -12.46
CA SER A 66 31.89 -2.10 -13.62
C SER A 66 32.98 -3.17 -13.72
N HIS A 67 32.63 -4.36 -14.21
CA HIS A 67 33.62 -5.44 -14.37
C HIS A 67 34.58 -5.15 -15.53
N ASP A 68 34.05 -4.58 -16.62
CA ASP A 68 34.79 -4.21 -17.81
C ASP A 68 33.99 -3.13 -18.59
N HIS A 69 34.60 -2.51 -19.61
CA HIS A 69 33.94 -1.52 -20.46
C HIS A 69 32.73 -2.07 -21.22
N ILE A 70 32.74 -3.36 -21.55
CA ILE A 70 31.63 -4.03 -22.27
C ILE A 70 30.37 -4.14 -21.41
N VAL A 71 30.52 -4.20 -20.08
CA VAL A 71 29.39 -4.24 -19.12
C VAL A 71 29.33 -2.95 -18.29
N GLY A 72 29.74 -1.83 -18.89
CA GLY A 72 29.66 -0.52 -18.28
C GLY A 72 28.21 -0.06 -18.09
N PRO A 73 27.97 0.97 -17.26
CA PRO A 73 26.63 1.46 -16.92
C PRO A 73 25.81 1.91 -18.14
N HIS A 74 26.45 2.39 -19.21
CA HIS A 74 25.79 2.76 -20.47
C HIS A 74 25.13 1.58 -21.20
N ASN A 75 25.54 0.33 -20.92
CA ASN A 75 24.95 -0.89 -21.49
C ASN A 75 23.83 -1.49 -20.63
N ALA A 76 23.40 -0.81 -19.56
CA ALA A 76 22.35 -1.29 -18.65
C ALA A 76 20.92 -0.95 -19.11
N ARG A 77 20.74 -0.59 -20.38
CA ARG A 77 19.44 -0.26 -20.97
C ARG A 77 18.64 -1.51 -21.31
#